data_AF-A0A8D8D795-F1
#
_entry.id   AF-A0A8D8D795-F1
#
_cell.length_a   1.000
_cell.length_b   1.000
_cell.length_c   1.000
_cell.angle_alpha   90.00
_cell.angle_beta   90.00
_cell.angle_gamma   90.00
#
_symmetry.space_group_name_H-M   'P 1'
#
loop_
_entity.id
_entity.type
_entity.pdbx_description
1 polymer ?
#
loop_
_entity_poly.entity_id
_entity_poly.type
_entity_poly.pdbx_seq_one_letter_code
_entity_poly.pdbx_strand_id
1 'polypeptide(L)'
;ARSTRHLASTHRTPAANVKVCEISSLAKMLDWKSWEKSGRSEFLKHCKSLLKDDPATSQLFAKGDRKTGVSRAVYDLIAHGIRGQIKKESVLSMLGELVNLHSDIPSILLDIFGILDAETAGGGGGGTAGGGSGSG
;
A
#
# COMPACT_ATOMS: atom_id res chain seq x y z
N ALA A 1 -5.94 -5.09 55.49
CA ALA A 1 -7.05 -4.97 54.52
C ALA A 1 -6.50 -4.37 53.21
N ARG A 2 -7.11 -4.72 52.09
CA ARG A 2 -6.60 -4.64 50.71
C ARG A 2 -6.25 -3.24 50.20
N SER A 3 -5.18 -3.24 49.41
CA SER A 3 -4.88 -2.41 48.24
C SER A 3 -6.11 -1.80 47.52
N THR A 4 -6.01 -0.55 47.07
CA THR A 4 -6.06 -0.21 45.63
C THR A 4 -5.75 1.27 45.38
N ARG A 5 -4.71 1.50 44.57
CA ARG A 5 -4.48 2.72 43.81
C ARG A 5 -5.63 2.86 42.80
N HIS A 6 -6.34 3.98 42.79
CA HIS A 6 -7.17 4.35 41.63
C HIS A 6 -6.35 5.28 40.73
N LEU A 7 -5.71 4.65 39.74
CA LEU A 7 -5.14 5.33 38.57
C LEU A 7 -6.31 5.85 37.72
N ALA A 8 -6.29 7.15 37.42
CA ALA A 8 -7.12 7.76 36.40
C ALA A 8 -6.81 7.08 35.06
N SER A 9 -7.75 6.26 34.59
CA SER A 9 -7.69 5.60 33.29
C SER A 9 -7.91 6.65 32.19
N THR A 10 -6.90 6.78 31.35
CA THR A 10 -6.86 7.53 30.09
C THR A 10 -8.15 7.35 29.28
N HIS A 11 -8.90 8.44 29.08
CA HIS A 11 -9.82 8.56 27.96
C HIS A 11 -9.03 8.53 26.65
N ARG A 12 -9.03 7.37 25.98
CA ARG A 12 -8.48 7.19 24.63
C ARG A 12 -9.63 7.44 23.64
N THR A 13 -9.48 8.44 22.79
CA THR A 13 -10.48 8.83 21.78
C THR A 13 -10.63 7.76 20.68
N PRO A 14 -11.86 7.46 20.19
CA PRO A 14 -12.10 6.43 19.17
C PRO A 14 -12.07 6.95 17.72
N ALA A 15 -11.35 8.03 17.41
CA ALA A 15 -11.35 8.63 16.07
C ALA A 15 -10.47 7.88 15.04
N ALA A 16 -9.49 7.09 15.50
CA ALA A 16 -8.55 6.38 14.63
C ALA A 16 -9.14 5.11 14.00
N ASN A 17 -10.14 4.49 14.65
CA ASN A 17 -10.64 3.17 14.24
C ASN A 17 -11.77 3.26 13.19
N VAL A 18 -12.52 4.38 13.17
CA VAL A 18 -13.57 4.61 12.16
C VAL A 18 -12.97 4.85 10.77
N LYS A 19 -11.83 5.54 10.66
CA LYS A 19 -11.18 5.83 9.37
C LYS A 19 -10.53 4.60 8.73
N VAL A 20 -9.95 3.71 9.54
CA VAL A 20 -9.35 2.46 9.05
C VAL A 20 -10.40 1.56 8.37
N CYS A 21 -11.66 1.60 8.80
CA CYS A 21 -12.74 0.82 8.23
C CYS A 21 -13.28 1.38 6.90
N GLU A 22 -13.40 2.70 6.71
CA GLU A 22 -13.79 3.29 5.41
C GLU A 22 -12.70 3.09 4.33
N ILE A 23 -11.42 3.14 4.72
CA ILE A 23 -10.26 3.00 3.82
C ILE A 23 -10.10 1.56 3.30
N SER A 24 -10.59 0.55 4.03
CA SER A 24 -10.61 -0.87 3.61
C SER A 24 -11.65 -1.19 2.53
N SER A 25 -12.53 -0.24 2.20
CA SER A 25 -13.67 -0.46 1.29
C SER A 25 -13.38 -0.13 -0.18
N LEU A 26 -12.48 0.82 -0.48
CA LEU A 26 -12.29 1.30 -1.86
C LEU A 26 -11.36 0.45 -2.73
N ALA A 27 -10.29 -0.12 -2.16
CA ALA A 27 -9.46 -1.10 -2.88
C ALA A 27 -10.20 -2.42 -3.18
N LYS A 28 -11.34 -2.68 -2.51
CA LYS A 28 -12.26 -3.78 -2.83
C LYS A 28 -13.22 -3.47 -4.00
N MET A 29 -13.39 -2.20 -4.39
CA MET A 29 -14.25 -1.84 -5.54
C MET A 29 -13.55 -1.97 -6.89
N LEU A 30 -12.22 -1.99 -6.91
CA LEU A 30 -11.47 -2.26 -8.13
C LEU A 30 -11.60 -3.75 -8.47
N ASP A 31 -12.33 -4.04 -9.54
CA ASP A 31 -12.39 -5.40 -10.07
C ASP A 31 -11.07 -5.71 -10.81
N TRP A 32 -10.10 -6.23 -10.07
CA TRP A 32 -8.82 -6.69 -10.60
C TRP A 32 -8.97 -7.80 -11.64
N LYS A 33 -10.09 -8.54 -11.66
CA LYS A 33 -10.39 -9.54 -12.71
C LYS A 33 -10.80 -8.88 -14.03
N SER A 34 -11.32 -7.66 -13.96
CA SER A 34 -11.71 -6.84 -15.11
C SER A 34 -10.72 -5.69 -15.36
N TRP A 35 -9.46 -5.85 -14.95
CA TRP A 35 -8.41 -4.83 -15.09
C TRP A 35 -8.31 -4.26 -16.51
N GLU A 36 -8.30 -5.12 -17.52
CA GLU A 36 -8.18 -4.72 -18.94
C GLU A 36 -9.47 -4.09 -19.51
N LYS A 37 -10.63 -4.29 -18.87
CA LYS A 37 -11.92 -3.75 -19.33
C LYS A 37 -12.23 -2.39 -18.74
N SER A 38 -12.16 -2.26 -17.42
CA SER A 38 -12.51 -1.04 -16.70
C SER A 38 -11.52 -0.68 -15.60
N GLY A 39 -10.92 -1.69 -14.95
CA GLY A 39 -10.12 -1.49 -13.75
C GLY A 39 -8.95 -0.52 -13.95
N ARG A 40 -8.26 -0.57 -15.10
CA ARG A 40 -7.18 0.37 -15.44
C ARG A 40 -7.65 1.83 -15.41
N SER A 41 -8.79 2.10 -16.06
CA SER A 41 -9.33 3.45 -16.20
C SER A 41 -9.90 4.00 -14.88
N GLU A 42 -10.51 3.12 -14.08
CA GLU A 42 -11.05 3.45 -12.77
C GLU A 42 -9.94 3.73 -11.76
N PHE A 43 -8.88 2.91 -11.80
CA PHE A 43 -7.67 3.11 -11.01
C PHE A 43 -7.03 4.46 -11.30
N LEU A 44 -6.84 4.80 -12.59
CA LEU A 44 -6.23 6.06 -12.97
C LEU A 44 -7.06 7.27 -12.51
N LYS A 45 -8.40 7.21 -12.65
CA LYS A 45 -9.30 8.24 -12.14
C LYS A 45 -9.19 8.39 -10.62
N HIS A 46 -9.09 7.27 -9.92
CA HIS A 46 -8.92 7.26 -8.46
C HIS A 46 -7.60 7.90 -8.04
N CYS A 47 -6.47 7.52 -8.66
CA CYS A 47 -5.17 8.14 -8.39
C CYS A 47 -5.18 9.65 -8.67
N LYS A 48 -5.78 10.09 -9.78
CA LYS A 48 -5.95 11.52 -10.09
C LYS A 48 -6.77 12.27 -9.04
N SER A 49 -7.80 11.64 -8.49
CA SER A 49 -8.60 12.23 -7.41
C SER A 49 -7.78 12.40 -6.12
N LEU A 50 -6.97 11.40 -5.78
CA LEU A 50 -6.09 11.44 -4.61
C LEU A 50 -4.95 12.46 -4.74
N LEU A 51 -4.47 12.67 -5.97
CA LEU A 51 -3.39 13.58 -6.33
C LEU A 51 -3.86 15.00 -6.68
N LYS A 52 -5.15 15.29 -6.59
CA LYS A 52 -5.67 16.61 -6.94
C LYS A 52 -5.12 17.65 -5.96
N ASP A 53 -4.22 18.50 -6.46
CA ASP A 53 -3.67 19.62 -5.72
C ASP A 53 -4.79 20.59 -5.34
N ASP A 54 -5.00 20.76 -4.04
CA ASP A 54 -5.56 22.02 -3.56
C ASP A 54 -4.37 22.99 -3.46
N PRO A 55 -4.35 24.10 -4.22
CA PRO A 55 -3.24 25.06 -4.21
C PRO A 55 -2.97 25.67 -2.83
N ALA A 56 -3.91 25.55 -1.87
CA ALA A 56 -3.70 25.94 -0.47
C ALA A 56 -2.98 24.87 0.38
N THR A 57 -2.82 23.64 -0.14
CA THR A 57 -2.13 22.54 0.53
C THR A 57 -0.94 22.04 -0.29
N SER A 58 -0.02 22.96 -0.65
CA SER A 58 1.38 22.58 -0.91
C SER A 58 2.02 22.14 0.40
N GLN A 59 1.63 20.97 0.87
CA GLN A 59 2.23 20.35 2.02
C GLN A 59 2.26 18.85 1.74
N LEU A 60 3.36 18.43 1.11
CA LEU A 60 3.93 17.09 1.24
C LEU A 60 3.92 16.57 2.70
N PHE A 61 3.67 17.43 3.68
CA PHE A 61 3.66 17.16 5.12
C PHE A 61 2.30 17.41 5.80
N ALA A 62 1.26 17.91 5.10
CA ALA A 62 -0.06 18.11 5.70
C ALA A 62 -0.95 16.89 5.50
N LYS A 63 -1.16 16.18 6.61
CA LYS A 63 -2.19 15.17 6.83
C LYS A 63 -1.96 13.88 6.04
N GLY A 64 -1.34 12.93 6.74
CA GLY A 64 -1.02 11.56 6.31
C GLY A 64 -2.18 10.65 5.89
N ASP A 65 -3.32 11.18 5.45
CA ASP A 65 -4.42 10.42 4.84
C ASP A 65 -4.34 10.40 3.30
N ARG A 66 -3.77 11.45 2.65
CA ARG A 66 -3.72 11.54 1.17
C ARG A 66 -2.53 10.78 0.57
N LYS A 67 -1.33 10.99 1.14
CA LYS A 67 -0.13 10.23 0.75
C LYS A 67 -0.31 8.73 0.98
N THR A 68 -0.99 8.35 2.06
CA THR A 68 -1.27 6.94 2.35
C THR A 68 -2.23 6.32 1.34
N GLY A 69 -3.22 7.09 0.84
CA GLY A 69 -4.12 6.63 -0.21
C GLY A 69 -3.40 6.25 -1.51
N VAL A 70 -2.58 7.16 -2.05
CA VAL A 70 -1.83 6.88 -3.30
C VAL A 70 -0.81 5.78 -3.08
N SER A 71 -0.06 5.83 -1.97
CA SER A 71 0.95 4.82 -1.68
C SER A 71 0.34 3.43 -1.58
N ARG A 72 -0.84 3.32 -0.96
CA ARG A 72 -1.58 2.06 -0.85
C ARG A 72 -2.08 1.57 -2.21
N ALA A 73 -2.66 2.45 -3.02
CA ALA A 73 -3.16 2.08 -4.35
C ALA A 73 -2.04 1.54 -5.24
N VAL A 74 -0.86 2.17 -5.20
CA VAL A 74 0.32 1.74 -5.95
C VAL A 74 0.89 0.42 -5.41
N TYR A 75 0.96 0.24 -4.10
CA TYR A 75 1.33 -1.03 -3.49
C TYR A 75 0.40 -2.17 -3.94
N ASP A 76 -0.92 -1.95 -3.88
CA ASP A 76 -1.90 -2.96 -4.28
C ASP A 76 -1.76 -3.29 -5.78
N LEU A 77 -1.55 -2.31 -6.65
CA LEU A 77 -1.29 -2.53 -8.08
C LEU A 77 -0.07 -3.47 -8.29
N ILE A 78 1.06 -3.17 -7.65
CA ILE A 78 2.28 -3.96 -7.82
C ILE A 78 2.10 -5.36 -7.22
N ALA A 79 1.48 -5.48 -6.05
CA ALA A 79 1.18 -6.75 -5.42
C ALA A 79 0.27 -7.65 -6.29
N HIS A 80 -0.73 -7.08 -6.97
CA HIS A 80 -1.57 -7.84 -7.92
C HIS A 80 -0.79 -8.26 -9.17
N GLY A 81 0.17 -7.44 -9.62
CA GLY A 81 1.11 -7.80 -10.68
C GLY A 81 2.02 -8.96 -10.30
N ILE A 82 2.60 -8.93 -9.09
CA ILE A 82 3.46 -10.00 -8.56
C ILE A 82 2.68 -11.31 -8.40
N ARG A 83 1.44 -11.24 -7.90
CA ARG A 83 0.56 -12.41 -7.73
C ARG A 83 -0.03 -12.96 -9.04
N GLY A 84 0.27 -12.33 -10.18
CA GLY A 84 -0.17 -12.78 -11.51
C GLY A 84 -1.65 -12.52 -11.81
N GLN A 85 -2.32 -11.65 -11.07
CA GLN A 85 -3.72 -11.28 -11.33
C GLN A 85 -3.86 -10.30 -12.50
N ILE A 86 -2.81 -9.52 -12.76
CA ILE A 86 -2.71 -8.57 -13.87
C ILE A 86 -1.37 -8.75 -14.59
N LYS A 87 -1.34 -8.46 -15.89
CA LYS A 87 -0.12 -8.59 -16.71
C LYS A 87 0.95 -7.59 -16.25
N LYS A 88 2.21 -8.03 -16.20
CA LYS A 88 3.35 -7.20 -15.77
C LYS A 88 3.51 -5.95 -16.66
N GLU A 89 3.31 -6.10 -17.96
CA GLU A 89 3.37 -5.02 -18.95
C GLU A 89 2.30 -3.96 -18.66
N SER A 90 1.11 -4.40 -18.22
CA SER A 90 -0.01 -3.52 -17.88
C SER A 90 0.28 -2.72 -16.61
N VAL A 91 0.94 -3.33 -15.62
CA VAL A 91 1.45 -2.66 -14.41
C VAL A 91 2.50 -1.63 -14.78
N LEU A 92 3.55 -2.01 -15.52
CA LEU A 92 4.62 -1.10 -15.92
C LEU A 92 4.08 0.10 -16.69
N SER A 93 3.15 -0.14 -17.61
CA SER A 93 2.49 0.92 -18.36
C SER A 93 1.71 1.87 -17.42
N MET A 94 1.00 1.35 -16.41
CA MET A 94 0.28 2.19 -15.44
C MET A 94 1.25 2.98 -14.56
N LEU A 95 2.35 2.38 -14.09
CA LEU A 95 3.37 3.10 -13.32
C LEU A 95 3.97 4.25 -14.14
N GLY A 96 4.22 4.04 -15.43
CA GLY A 96 4.67 5.08 -16.34
C GLY A 96 3.66 6.23 -16.48
N GLU A 97 2.37 5.93 -16.56
CA GLU A 97 1.33 6.97 -16.53
C GLU A 97 1.33 7.74 -15.20
N LEU A 98 1.43 7.06 -14.07
CA LEU A 98 1.42 7.69 -12.74
C LEU A 98 2.60 8.64 -12.53
N VAL A 99 3.81 8.26 -12.94
CA VAL A 99 5.01 9.11 -12.82
C VAL A 99 4.83 10.44 -13.54
N ASN A 100 4.07 10.45 -14.63
CA ASN A 100 3.75 11.67 -15.38
C ASN A 100 2.60 12.49 -14.78
N LEU A 101 1.90 12.01 -13.73
CA LEU A 101 0.79 12.74 -13.10
C LEU A 101 1.25 13.77 -12.09
N HIS A 102 2.27 13.47 -11.29
CA HIS A 102 2.69 14.34 -10.19
C HIS A 102 4.15 14.09 -9.80
N SER A 103 4.88 15.15 -9.43
CA SER A 103 6.31 15.11 -9.11
C SER A 103 6.67 14.25 -7.90
N ASP A 104 5.72 14.01 -7.00
CA ASP A 104 5.93 13.16 -5.80
C ASP A 104 5.83 11.66 -6.09
N ILE A 105 5.24 11.27 -7.22
CA ILE A 105 5.01 9.85 -7.54
C ILE A 105 6.32 9.05 -7.63
N PRO A 106 7.40 9.53 -8.28
CA PRO A 106 8.69 8.85 -8.25
C PRO A 106 9.17 8.52 -6.84
N SER A 107 9.09 9.47 -5.90
CA SER A 107 9.52 9.25 -4.51
C SER A 107 8.64 8.21 -3.80
N ILE A 108 7.32 8.29 -3.98
CA ILE A 108 6.36 7.31 -3.43
C ILE A 108 6.65 5.90 -3.96
N LEU A 109 6.96 5.78 -5.25
CA LEU A 109 7.30 4.48 -5.85
C LEU A 109 8.55 3.87 -5.22
N LEU A 110 9.59 4.67 -5.01
CA LEU A 110 10.82 4.21 -4.37
C LEU A 110 10.56 3.68 -2.95
N ASP A 111 9.74 4.39 -2.17
CA ASP A 111 9.36 3.94 -0.81
C ASP A 111 8.64 2.59 -0.85
N ILE A 112 7.70 2.41 -1.79
CA ILE A 112 6.92 1.16 -1.94
C ILE A 112 7.81 0.00 -2.41
N PHE A 113 8.72 0.24 -3.35
CA PHE A 113 9.67 -0.78 -3.78
C PHE A 113 10.57 -1.22 -2.63
N GLY A 114 11.00 -0.29 -1.76
CA GLY A 114 11.74 -0.65 -0.55
C GLY A 114 10.96 -1.57 0.40
N ILE A 115 9.65 -1.33 0.56
CA ILE A 115 8.76 -2.19 1.36
C ILE A 115 8.65 -3.59 0.72
N LEU A 116 8.34 -3.65 -0.58
CA LEU A 116 8.16 -4.91 -1.31
C LEU A 116 9.44 -5.75 -1.34
N ASP A 117 10.60 -5.10 -1.49
CA ASP A 117 11.90 -5.77 -1.45
C ASP A 117 12.16 -6.39 -0.08
N ALA A 118 11.93 -5.64 1.00
CA ALA A 118 12.07 -6.14 2.38
C ALA A 118 11.13 -7.33 2.68
N GLU A 119 9.88 -7.28 2.20
CA GLU A 119 8.92 -8.40 2.34
C GLU A 119 9.39 -9.65 1.59
N THR A 120 9.99 -9.47 0.41
CA THR A 120 10.50 -10.57 -0.42
C THR A 120 11.79 -11.15 0.17
N ALA A 121 12.69 -10.30 0.68
CA ALA A 121 13.93 -10.70 1.33
C ALA A 121 13.69 -11.53 2.61
N GLY A 122 12.65 -11.20 3.38
CA GLY A 122 12.24 -11.97 4.57
C GLY A 122 11.65 -13.35 4.27
N GLY A 123 11.26 -13.62 3.01
CA GLY A 123 10.73 -14.91 2.54
C GLY A 123 11.79 -15.92 2.09
N GLY A 124 13.07 -15.54 2.10
CA GLY A 124 14.20 -16.38 1.66
C GLY A 124 14.73 -17.38 2.71
N GLY A 125 13.91 -17.83 3.66
CA GLY A 125 14.30 -18.71 4.76
C GLY A 125 13.61 -20.08 4.75
N GLY A 126 13.71 -20.82 3.65
CA GLY A 126 13.13 -22.16 3.51
C GLY A 126 13.80 -23.02 2.45
N GLY A 127 15.08 -22.76 2.16
CA GLY A 127 15.93 -23.62 1.34
C GLY A 127 16.51 -24.74 2.19
N THR A 128 16.08 -25.96 1.91
CA THR A 128 16.58 -27.25 2.38
C THR A 128 18.11 -27.31 2.52
N ALA A 129 18.60 -27.36 3.77
CA ALA A 129 19.93 -27.90 4.05
C ALA A 129 19.81 -29.43 4.14
N GLY A 130 19.88 -30.09 2.99
CA GLY A 130 20.14 -31.52 2.90
C GLY A 130 21.59 -31.80 3.32
N GLY A 131 21.82 -31.92 4.61
CA GLY A 131 23.07 -32.47 5.17
C GLY A 131 23.01 -33.99 5.17
N GLY A 132 23.34 -34.61 4.04
CA GLY A 132 23.62 -36.04 3.98
C GLY A 132 24.97 -36.32 4.65
N SER A 133 24.95 -36.70 5.92
CA SER A 133 26.12 -37.27 6.58
C SER A 133 26.25 -38.73 6.16
N GLY A 134 27.06 -38.97 5.13
CA GLY A 134 27.67 -40.27 4.89
C GLY A 134 28.89 -40.41 5.78
N SER A 135 28.88 -41.39 6.67
CA SER A 135 30.08 -41.93 7.31
C SER A 135 29.90 -43.45 7.38
N GLY A 136 30.87 -44.16 6.78
CA GLY A 136 31.05 -45.59 6.95
C GLY A 136 31.65 -45.96 8.29
#